data_AF-A0A6P0KSN1-F1
#
_entry.id   AF-A0A6P0KSN1-F1
#
_cell.length_a   1.000
_cell.length_b   1.000
_cell.length_c   1.000
_cell.angle_alpha   90.00
_cell.angle_beta   90.00
_cell.angle_gamma   90.00
#
_symmetry.space_group_name_H-M   'P 1'
#
loop_
_entity.id
_entity.type
_entity.pdbx_description
1 polymer ?
#
loop_
_entity_poly.entity_id
_entity_poly.type
_entity_poly.pdbx_seq_one_letter_code
_entity_poly.pdbx_strand_id
1 'polypeptide(L)'
;MNQESPSFQGGECQDANALATSTNHTRRNVQGVAVGDLNHDGFSDIVSVSNFDSPEPIPLQPYPFTYGSPFDETALFVPTFVPTENPGEFVWSGLELPDGTLSVEINSADNGNGWVEVQGIGTVGLTPDGHVNRDGIGAVFFFTPDNGQTVMQPILGGSSYASQDSLAANFGLGSSLQGTLEVLWPGGVRNRLYNVRNFERLLFPEIPCSFDGYWSNRLEYETCVDTALTDLVNTGVLPRQQVSRFFESAIRAFNESQTVPEPSTIMGLGILLGLGYLSRKHDN
;
A
#
# COMPACT_ATOMS: atom_id res chain seq x y z
N MET A 1 -12.61 -13.91 35.84
CA MET A 1 -13.00 -14.06 34.42
C MET A 1 -12.23 -12.96 33.71
N ASN A 2 -10.98 -13.25 33.37
CA ASN A 2 -10.03 -12.25 32.91
C ASN A 2 -10.37 -11.90 31.47
N GLN A 3 -10.75 -10.66 31.20
CA GLN A 3 -10.61 -10.10 29.85
C GLN A 3 -9.11 -9.81 29.65
N GLU A 4 -8.36 -10.87 29.37
CA GLU A 4 -7.05 -10.75 28.76
C GLU A 4 -7.29 -10.48 27.27
N SER A 5 -7.36 -9.20 26.93
CA SER A 5 -7.20 -8.75 25.56
C SER A 5 -5.75 -8.26 25.43
N PRO A 6 -4.80 -9.11 25.01
CA PRO A 6 -3.57 -8.60 24.45
C PRO A 6 -4.00 -7.89 23.17
N SER A 7 -4.10 -6.56 23.20
CA SER A 7 -4.21 -5.75 22.01
C SER A 7 -2.90 -5.94 21.24
N PHE A 8 -2.90 -6.93 20.35
CA PHE A 8 -1.89 -7.11 19.33
C PHE A 8 -1.99 -5.89 18.41
N GLN A 9 -1.27 -4.83 18.76
CA GLN A 9 -0.97 -3.75 17.84
C GLN A 9 0.25 -4.17 17.03
N GLY A 10 0.28 -3.76 15.76
CA GLY A 10 1.17 -4.27 14.74
C GLY A 10 2.62 -4.37 15.19
N GLY A 11 3.35 -5.32 14.60
CA GLY A 11 4.78 -5.49 14.83
C GLY A 11 5.57 -4.28 14.38
N GLU A 12 5.65 -3.26 15.24
CA GLU A 12 6.55 -2.13 15.07
C GLU A 12 7.90 -2.55 15.63
N CYS A 13 8.91 -2.63 14.76
CA CYS A 13 10.30 -2.66 15.18
C CYS A 13 10.61 -1.33 15.86
N GLN A 14 10.58 -1.31 17.19
CA GLN A 14 10.87 -0.11 17.96
C GLN A 14 12.38 0.16 17.96
N ASP A 15 12.81 1.23 17.29
CA ASP A 15 14.18 1.75 17.41
C ASP A 15 14.20 2.87 18.47
N ALA A 16 14.70 2.53 19.66
CA ALA A 16 14.80 3.46 20.77
C ALA A 16 15.65 4.71 20.46
N ASN A 17 16.63 4.62 19.56
CA ASN A 17 17.45 5.77 19.17
C ASN A 17 16.70 6.68 18.19
N ALA A 18 15.95 6.10 17.25
CA ALA A 18 15.13 6.86 16.31
C ALA A 18 13.99 7.62 17.02
N LEU A 19 13.51 7.09 18.15
CA LEU A 19 12.40 7.67 18.93
C LEU A 19 12.87 8.53 20.11
N ALA A 20 14.18 8.64 20.37
CA ALA A 20 14.70 9.32 21.57
C ALA A 20 14.31 10.81 21.64
N THR A 21 14.09 11.45 20.49
CA THR A 21 13.68 12.86 20.38
C THR A 21 12.23 13.04 19.93
N SER A 22 11.47 11.96 19.75
CA SER A 22 10.07 12.03 19.34
C SER A 22 9.13 12.08 20.56
N THR A 23 7.86 12.36 20.30
CA THR A 23 6.81 12.28 21.32
C THR A 23 6.72 10.84 21.82
N ASN A 24 6.75 10.66 23.15
CA ASN A 24 6.59 9.35 23.74
C ASN A 24 5.10 8.96 23.77
N HIS A 25 4.74 7.94 23.00
CA HIS A 25 3.36 7.42 22.91
C HIS A 25 3.10 6.18 23.79
N THR A 26 4.07 5.71 24.58
CA THR A 26 3.95 4.47 25.39
C THR A 26 2.85 4.50 26.45
N ARG A 27 2.39 5.68 26.83
CA ARG A 27 1.32 5.89 27.81
C ARG A 27 -0.08 5.96 27.19
N ARG A 28 -0.21 5.80 25.87
CA ARG A 28 -1.50 5.82 25.16
C ARG A 28 -1.97 4.39 24.91
N ASN A 29 -3.20 4.07 25.30
CA ASN A 29 -3.83 2.82 24.86
C ASN A 29 -4.46 3.06 23.49
N VAL A 30 -3.63 3.03 22.44
CA VAL A 30 -4.07 3.21 21.06
C VAL A 30 -5.11 2.11 20.75
N GLN A 31 -6.17 2.45 20.02
CA GLN A 31 -7.17 1.50 19.53
C GLN A 31 -7.42 1.63 18.03
N GLY A 32 -6.94 2.69 17.39
CA GLY A 32 -7.01 2.83 15.95
C GLY A 32 -5.80 3.57 15.40
N VAL A 33 -5.38 3.22 14.19
CA VAL A 33 -4.30 3.89 13.46
C VAL A 33 -4.65 4.00 11.99
N ALA A 34 -4.27 5.07 11.32
CA ALA A 34 -4.43 5.24 9.87
C ALA A 34 -3.18 5.92 9.33
N VAL A 35 -2.76 5.51 8.13
CA VAL A 35 -1.61 6.06 7.42
C VAL A 35 -2.08 6.77 6.15
N GLY A 36 -1.49 7.93 5.86
CA GLY A 36 -1.76 8.69 4.64
C GLY A 36 -0.89 9.95 4.59
N ASP A 37 -0.76 10.57 3.42
CA ASP A 37 -0.07 11.85 3.29
C ASP A 37 -1.07 13.00 3.54
N LEU A 38 -1.06 13.57 4.74
CA LEU A 38 -2.05 14.57 5.18
C LEU A 38 -1.64 15.99 4.77
N ASN A 39 -0.34 16.26 4.71
CA ASN A 39 0.19 17.58 4.38
C ASN A 39 0.58 17.72 2.90
N HIS A 40 0.48 16.64 2.12
CA HIS A 40 0.85 16.54 0.72
C HIS A 40 2.33 16.85 0.47
N ASP A 41 3.22 16.24 1.24
CA ASP A 41 4.67 16.38 1.09
C ASP A 41 5.36 15.14 0.50
N GLY A 42 4.59 14.08 0.20
CA GLY A 42 5.07 12.83 -0.39
C GLY A 42 5.56 11.79 0.60
N PHE A 43 5.48 12.07 1.90
CA PHE A 43 5.81 11.14 2.97
C PHE A 43 4.53 10.69 3.67
N SER A 44 4.53 9.44 4.14
CA SER A 44 3.38 8.91 4.87
C SER A 44 3.35 9.48 6.29
N ASP A 45 2.26 10.14 6.64
CA ASP A 45 1.92 10.54 8.00
C ASP A 45 1.11 9.45 8.71
N ILE A 46 1.09 9.52 10.03
CA ILE A 46 0.35 8.59 10.88
C ILE A 46 -0.66 9.38 11.70
N VAL A 47 -1.87 8.82 11.83
CA VAL A 47 -2.89 9.27 12.76
C VAL A 47 -3.23 8.12 13.69
N SER A 48 -3.18 8.35 14.99
CA SER A 48 -3.50 7.34 15.99
C SER A 48 -4.50 7.85 17.03
N VAL A 49 -5.47 7.02 17.38
CA VAL A 49 -6.51 7.34 18.36
C VAL A 49 -6.43 6.36 19.51
N SER A 50 -6.36 6.86 20.74
CA SER A 50 -6.42 6.05 21.95
C SER A 50 -7.81 6.03 22.56
N ASN A 51 -8.10 4.96 23.30
CA ASN A 51 -9.32 4.86 24.10
C ASN A 51 -9.17 5.56 25.45
N PHE A 52 -7.98 5.45 26.05
CA PHE A 52 -7.61 6.15 27.27
C PHE A 52 -6.09 6.38 27.29
N ASP A 53 -5.67 7.36 28.09
CA ASP A 53 -4.26 7.69 28.29
C ASP A 53 -3.88 7.52 29.76
N SER A 54 -2.66 7.04 30.04
CA SER A 54 -2.13 6.89 31.40
C SER A 54 -1.26 8.08 31.77
N PRO A 55 -1.73 9.04 32.59
CA PRO A 55 -0.96 10.24 32.91
C PRO A 55 0.31 9.91 33.72
N GLU A 56 1.33 10.75 33.58
CA GLU A 56 2.67 10.56 34.17
C GLU A 56 2.69 10.18 35.68
N PRO A 57 1.81 10.74 36.54
CA PRO A 57 1.78 10.37 37.96
C PRO A 57 1.40 8.91 38.24
N ILE A 58 0.77 8.22 37.29
CA ILE A 58 0.42 6.81 37.43
C ILE A 58 1.64 5.96 36.99
N PRO A 59 2.23 5.17 37.90
CA PRO A 59 3.42 4.38 37.59
C PRO A 59 3.08 3.23 36.65
N LEU A 60 3.85 3.10 35.58
CA LEU A 60 3.86 1.91 34.73
C LEU A 60 4.71 0.82 35.39
N GLN A 61 4.19 -0.41 35.44
CA GLN A 61 4.90 -1.57 35.97
C GLN A 61 5.31 -2.51 34.83
N PRO A 62 6.51 -3.09 34.86
CA PRO A 62 6.90 -4.16 33.94
C PRO A 62 5.96 -5.34 34.04
N TYR A 63 5.62 -5.93 32.90
CA TYR A 63 4.81 -7.14 32.88
C TYR A 63 5.57 -8.27 33.59
N PRO A 64 4.92 -9.01 34.52
CA PRO A 64 5.63 -9.93 35.42
C PRO A 64 6.09 -11.23 34.76
N PHE A 65 5.72 -11.47 33.50
CA PHE A 65 6.10 -12.66 32.74
C PHE A 65 6.82 -12.27 31.45
N THR A 66 7.84 -13.04 31.09
CA THR A 66 8.57 -12.89 29.83
C THR A 66 8.26 -14.08 28.94
N TYR A 67 8.08 -13.86 27.64
CA TYR A 67 7.78 -14.90 26.66
C TYR A 67 8.94 -15.18 25.68
N GLY A 68 10.11 -14.57 25.90
CA GLY A 68 11.22 -14.60 24.93
C GLY A 68 10.92 -13.74 23.70
N SER A 69 10.03 -12.76 23.86
CA SER A 69 9.57 -11.88 22.80
C SER A 69 10.39 -10.59 22.78
N PRO A 70 10.64 -9.98 21.61
CA PRO A 70 11.27 -8.66 21.53
C PRO A 70 10.47 -7.55 22.25
N PHE A 71 9.21 -7.79 22.61
CA PHE A 71 8.38 -6.85 23.36
C PHE A 71 8.48 -7.00 24.90
N ASP A 72 9.15 -8.04 25.40
CA ASP A 72 9.20 -8.30 26.85
C ASP A 72 9.86 -7.14 27.62
N GLU A 73 10.87 -6.48 27.04
CA GLU A 73 11.59 -5.36 27.66
C GLU A 73 10.75 -4.08 27.77
N THR A 74 9.75 -3.93 26.90
CA THR A 74 8.89 -2.74 26.82
C THR A 74 7.43 -3.02 27.21
N ALA A 75 7.13 -4.24 27.64
CA ALA A 75 5.83 -4.64 28.14
C ALA A 75 5.55 -3.99 29.50
N LEU A 76 4.71 -2.95 29.48
CA LEU A 76 4.33 -2.18 30.66
C LEU A 76 2.81 -2.22 30.86
N PHE A 77 2.36 -2.20 32.12
CA PHE A 77 0.94 -2.13 32.44
C PHE A 77 0.65 -1.21 33.64
N VAL A 78 -0.59 -0.76 33.76
CA VAL A 78 -1.12 -0.05 34.93
C VAL A 78 -1.94 -1.06 35.76
N PRO A 79 -1.62 -1.31 37.04
CA PRO A 79 -2.37 -2.23 37.90
C PRO A 79 -3.69 -1.58 38.34
N THR A 80 -4.71 -1.66 37.49
CA THR A 80 -6.03 -1.11 37.79
C THR A 80 -6.77 -1.92 38.86
N PHE A 81 -6.39 -3.19 39.02
CA PHE A 81 -6.78 -4.05 40.14
C PHE A 81 -5.54 -4.48 40.93
N VAL A 82 -5.64 -4.43 42.26
CA VAL A 82 -4.56 -4.83 43.18
C VAL A 82 -4.97 -6.04 44.00
N PRO A 83 -4.07 -7.01 44.23
CA PRO A 83 -4.37 -8.18 45.05
C PRO A 83 -4.60 -7.79 46.51
N THR A 84 -5.48 -8.50 47.20
CA THR A 84 -5.64 -8.36 48.66
C THR A 84 -4.75 -9.36 49.40
N GLU A 85 -4.85 -9.38 50.74
CA GLU A 85 -4.22 -10.41 51.57
C GLU A 85 -4.77 -11.82 51.30
N ASN A 86 -6.00 -11.92 50.74
CA ASN A 86 -6.60 -13.20 50.39
C ASN A 86 -6.14 -13.63 48.99
N PRO A 87 -5.54 -14.82 48.83
CA PRO A 87 -5.09 -15.30 47.53
C PRO A 87 -6.20 -15.34 46.49
N GLY A 88 -5.96 -14.72 45.33
CA GLY A 88 -6.90 -14.68 44.19
C GLY A 88 -8.01 -13.64 44.29
N GLU A 89 -8.06 -12.86 45.37
CA GLU A 89 -8.96 -11.71 45.49
C GLU A 89 -8.25 -10.44 45.02
N PHE A 90 -8.97 -9.63 44.25
CA PHE A 90 -8.50 -8.36 43.73
C PHE A 90 -9.52 -7.28 44.00
N VAL A 91 -9.05 -6.09 44.38
CA VAL A 91 -9.89 -4.91 44.57
C VAL A 91 -9.53 -3.84 43.55
N TRP A 92 -10.54 -3.06 43.16
CA TRP A 92 -10.35 -1.91 42.31
C TRP A 92 -9.41 -0.91 42.99
N SER A 93 -8.39 -0.46 42.27
CA SER A 93 -7.38 0.49 42.76
C SER A 93 -7.93 1.90 42.99
N GLY A 94 -9.11 2.22 42.44
CA GLY A 94 -9.64 3.59 42.43
C GLY A 94 -9.07 4.48 41.33
N LEU A 95 -8.25 3.93 40.42
CA LEU A 95 -7.59 4.69 39.36
C LEU A 95 -8.54 5.03 38.21
N GLU A 96 -8.90 6.29 38.06
CA GLU A 96 -9.61 6.78 36.88
C GLU A 96 -8.60 7.26 35.82
N LEU A 97 -8.68 6.66 34.63
CA LEU A 97 -7.86 7.06 33.49
C LEU A 97 -8.64 8.06 32.63
N PRO A 98 -8.04 9.17 32.20
CA PRO A 98 -8.68 10.11 31.30
C PRO A 98 -9.01 9.47 29.94
N ASP A 99 -10.02 10.03 29.28
CA ASP A 99 -10.37 9.70 27.90
C ASP A 99 -9.15 9.83 26.98
N GLY A 100 -9.10 8.98 25.96
CA GLY A 100 -8.00 8.95 25.02
C GLY A 100 -7.95 10.18 24.11
N THR A 101 -6.85 10.28 23.39
CA THR A 101 -6.50 11.40 22.54
C THR A 101 -6.37 10.98 21.09
N LEU A 102 -6.47 11.96 20.19
CA LEU A 102 -6.00 11.83 18.81
C LEU A 102 -4.59 12.42 18.72
N SER A 103 -3.69 11.69 18.07
CA SER A 103 -2.34 12.14 17.76
C SER A 103 -2.11 12.07 16.26
N VAL A 104 -1.34 13.03 15.75
CA VAL A 104 -0.93 13.11 14.35
C VAL A 104 0.58 13.24 14.33
N GLU A 105 1.24 12.28 13.70
CA GLU A 105 2.66 12.25 13.49
C GLU A 105 2.95 12.60 12.03
N ILE A 106 3.40 13.84 11.81
CA ILE A 106 3.79 14.32 10.48
C ILE A 106 5.21 13.87 10.19
N ASN A 107 5.39 13.12 9.12
CA ASN A 107 6.69 12.69 8.65
C ASN A 107 7.14 13.61 7.52
N SER A 108 8.26 14.31 7.69
CA SER A 108 8.83 15.15 6.64
C SER A 108 10.34 14.94 6.59
N ALA A 109 10.85 14.50 5.43
CA ALA A 109 12.30 14.30 5.27
C ALA A 109 13.03 15.53 4.71
N ASP A 110 12.31 16.57 4.26
CA ASP A 110 12.85 17.83 3.68
C ASP A 110 14.01 17.64 2.70
N ASN A 111 14.05 16.51 2.00
CA ASN A 111 15.19 16.09 1.20
C ASN A 111 15.18 16.67 -0.23
N GLY A 112 14.10 17.37 -0.60
CA GLY A 112 13.92 17.99 -1.92
C GLY A 112 13.66 17.01 -3.07
N ASN A 113 13.53 15.71 -2.80
CA ASN A 113 13.25 14.71 -3.81
C ASN A 113 11.78 14.78 -4.27
N GLY A 114 11.53 14.33 -5.50
CA GLY A 114 10.18 14.27 -6.07
C GLY A 114 9.36 13.11 -5.50
N TRP A 115 8.04 13.28 -5.50
CA TRP A 115 7.06 12.24 -5.18
C TRP A 115 5.87 12.29 -6.15
N VAL A 116 5.09 11.22 -6.20
CA VAL A 116 3.84 11.11 -6.95
C VAL A 116 2.79 10.45 -6.06
N GLU A 117 1.61 11.05 -5.99
CA GLU A 117 0.45 10.47 -5.35
C GLU A 117 -0.54 10.03 -6.43
N VAL A 118 -1.03 8.80 -6.32
CA VAL A 118 -1.96 8.20 -7.27
C VAL A 118 -3.19 7.72 -6.54
N GLN A 119 -4.34 8.24 -6.94
CA GLN A 119 -5.64 7.69 -6.56
C GLN A 119 -6.25 6.96 -7.76
N GLY A 120 -6.64 5.71 -7.56
CA GLY A 120 -7.40 4.96 -8.57
C GLY A 120 -8.89 5.28 -8.51
N ILE A 121 -9.56 5.27 -9.66
CA ILE A 121 -11.02 5.21 -9.73
C ILE A 121 -11.45 4.11 -10.68
N GLY A 122 -12.09 3.07 -10.13
CA GLY A 122 -12.74 2.05 -10.94
C GLY A 122 -13.99 2.58 -11.62
N THR A 123 -14.35 1.99 -12.76
CA THR A 123 -15.33 2.58 -13.68
C THR A 123 -16.67 1.85 -13.71
N VAL A 124 -16.97 1.04 -12.69
CA VAL A 124 -18.29 0.42 -12.55
C VAL A 124 -19.41 1.47 -12.60
N GLY A 125 -20.29 1.31 -13.60
CA GLY A 125 -21.40 2.21 -13.86
C GLY A 125 -21.01 3.61 -14.34
N LEU A 126 -19.73 3.83 -14.73
CA LEU A 126 -19.24 5.05 -15.37
C LEU A 126 -18.95 4.82 -16.85
N THR A 127 -18.46 3.62 -17.20
CA THR A 127 -18.32 3.13 -18.57
C THR A 127 -19.17 1.86 -18.72
N PRO A 128 -19.65 1.52 -19.93
CA PRO A 128 -20.44 0.30 -20.16
C PRO A 128 -19.70 -1.00 -19.78
N ASP A 129 -18.39 -1.04 -20.05
CA ASP A 129 -17.54 -2.22 -19.85
C ASP A 129 -16.73 -2.15 -18.53
N GLY A 130 -16.92 -1.11 -17.72
CA GLY A 130 -16.25 -0.93 -16.44
C GLY A 130 -16.80 -1.86 -15.36
N HIS A 131 -15.91 -2.55 -14.66
CA HIS A 131 -16.29 -3.53 -13.63
C HIS A 131 -15.59 -3.31 -12.28
N VAL A 132 -14.57 -2.45 -12.22
CA VAL A 132 -13.85 -2.19 -10.98
C VAL A 132 -14.65 -1.27 -10.07
N ASN A 133 -14.64 -1.55 -8.76
CA ASN A 133 -15.27 -0.71 -7.75
C ASN A 133 -14.67 0.72 -7.77
N ARG A 134 -15.49 1.73 -7.46
CA ARG A 134 -15.10 3.15 -7.59
C ARG A 134 -13.91 3.57 -6.75
N ASP A 135 -13.62 2.83 -5.68
CA ASP A 135 -12.49 3.07 -4.79
C ASP A 135 -11.19 2.43 -5.31
N GLY A 136 -11.25 1.66 -6.41
CA GLY A 136 -10.08 0.98 -6.97
C GLY A 136 -9.52 -0.13 -6.09
N ILE A 137 -10.26 -0.58 -5.07
CA ILE A 137 -9.79 -1.59 -4.11
C ILE A 137 -9.48 -2.89 -4.85
N GLY A 138 -8.31 -3.46 -4.56
CA GLY A 138 -7.75 -4.65 -5.21
C GLY A 138 -6.88 -4.36 -6.43
N ALA A 139 -6.77 -3.10 -6.86
CA ALA A 139 -5.79 -2.71 -7.87
C ALA A 139 -4.37 -2.81 -7.32
N VAL A 140 -3.41 -3.05 -8.21
CA VAL A 140 -1.99 -3.04 -7.89
C VAL A 140 -1.31 -2.01 -8.77
N PHE A 141 -0.72 -0.99 -8.14
CA PHE A 141 0.00 0.06 -8.83
C PHE A 141 1.49 -0.28 -8.85
N PHE A 142 2.10 -0.15 -10.03
CA PHE A 142 3.52 -0.32 -10.26
C PHE A 142 4.05 1.01 -10.75
N PHE A 143 4.94 1.62 -9.99
CA PHE A 143 5.57 2.87 -10.38
C PHE A 143 7.07 2.67 -10.60
N THR A 144 7.54 3.10 -11.76
CA THR A 144 8.95 3.04 -12.14
C THR A 144 9.45 4.45 -12.41
N PRO A 145 10.23 5.08 -11.50
CA PRO A 145 10.93 6.31 -11.79
C PRO A 145 11.89 6.12 -12.97
N ASP A 146 12.14 7.15 -13.77
CA ASP A 146 13.13 7.08 -14.84
C ASP A 146 14.51 6.69 -14.27
N ASN A 147 15.14 5.66 -14.82
CA ASN A 147 16.39 5.04 -14.31
C ASN A 147 16.32 4.48 -12.88
N GLY A 148 15.12 4.35 -12.32
CA GLY A 148 14.87 3.77 -11.00
C GLY A 148 14.45 2.31 -11.05
N GLN A 149 14.11 1.77 -9.88
CA GLN A 149 13.50 0.44 -9.77
C GLN A 149 11.98 0.58 -9.63
N THR A 150 11.26 -0.42 -10.12
CA THR A 150 9.81 -0.49 -9.95
C THR A 150 9.46 -0.76 -8.49
N VAL A 151 8.59 0.07 -7.92
CA VAL A 151 7.95 -0.14 -6.63
C VAL A 151 6.49 -0.50 -6.89
N MET A 152 5.95 -1.43 -6.09
CA MET A 152 4.55 -1.83 -6.18
C MET A 152 3.80 -1.49 -4.91
N GLN A 153 2.56 -1.01 -5.05
CA GLN A 153 1.65 -0.76 -3.94
C GLN A 153 0.24 -1.28 -4.29
N PRO A 154 -0.29 -2.30 -3.57
CA PRO A 154 -1.67 -2.72 -3.71
C PRO A 154 -2.61 -1.75 -2.97
N ILE A 155 -3.80 -1.55 -3.52
CA ILE A 155 -4.87 -0.76 -2.89
C ILE A 155 -5.77 -1.71 -2.09
N LEU A 156 -5.78 -1.56 -0.78
CA LEU A 156 -6.45 -2.47 0.14
C LEU A 156 -7.62 -1.79 0.85
N GLY A 157 -8.76 -2.48 0.91
CA GLY A 157 -9.86 -2.10 1.79
C GLY A 157 -9.70 -2.75 3.16
N GLY A 158 -10.12 -2.04 4.21
CA GLY A 158 -9.91 -2.43 5.60
C GLY A 158 -8.44 -2.50 6.00
N SER A 159 -7.58 -1.66 5.42
CA SER A 159 -6.17 -1.62 5.80
C SER A 159 -6.01 -0.82 7.10
N SER A 160 -5.16 -1.33 7.99
CA SER A 160 -4.97 -0.84 9.36
C SER A 160 -5.98 -1.35 10.41
N TYR A 161 -5.74 -0.98 11.68
CA TYR A 161 -6.48 -1.47 12.85
C TYR A 161 -7.56 -0.47 13.27
N ALA A 162 -8.81 -0.94 13.35
CA ALA A 162 -10.01 -0.17 13.71
C ALA A 162 -10.21 1.17 12.96
N SER A 163 -9.57 1.28 11.80
CA SER A 163 -9.44 2.47 10.95
C SER A 163 -9.15 2.03 9.51
N GLN A 164 -8.88 2.99 8.61
CA GLN A 164 -8.60 2.75 7.19
C GLN A 164 -7.45 3.65 6.74
N ASP A 165 -6.40 3.07 6.14
CA ASP A 165 -5.37 3.89 5.48
C ASP A 165 -5.92 4.57 4.23
N SER A 166 -5.26 5.65 3.83
CA SER A 166 -5.56 6.31 2.55
C SER A 166 -5.48 5.31 1.39
N LEU A 167 -6.45 5.41 0.48
CA LEU A 167 -6.44 4.64 -0.78
C LEU A 167 -5.52 5.27 -1.83
N ALA A 168 -4.90 6.41 -1.54
CA ALA A 168 -3.89 7.00 -2.39
C ALA A 168 -2.54 6.29 -2.21
N ALA A 169 -1.91 5.90 -3.31
CA ALA A 169 -0.58 5.34 -3.31
C ALA A 169 0.46 6.44 -3.48
N ASN A 170 1.52 6.40 -2.67
CA ASN A 170 2.59 7.39 -2.68
C ASN A 170 3.89 6.73 -3.14
N PHE A 171 4.51 7.31 -4.15
CA PHE A 171 5.76 6.82 -4.74
C PHE A 171 6.82 7.91 -4.72
N GLY A 172 8.01 7.57 -4.18
CA GLY A 172 9.18 8.43 -4.28
C GLY A 172 9.83 8.33 -5.66
N LEU A 173 10.24 9.47 -6.22
CA LEU A 173 10.99 9.55 -7.47
C LEU A 173 12.51 9.65 -7.25
N GLY A 174 12.95 9.87 -6.01
CA GLY A 174 14.34 10.23 -5.74
C GLY A 174 14.72 11.50 -6.52
N SER A 175 15.80 11.42 -7.29
CA SER A 175 16.27 12.53 -8.14
C SER A 175 15.62 12.58 -9.53
N SER A 176 14.75 11.64 -9.88
CA SER A 176 14.08 11.61 -11.18
C SER A 176 12.96 12.65 -11.25
N LEU A 177 12.79 13.26 -12.42
CA LEU A 177 11.75 14.28 -12.65
C LEU A 177 10.40 13.68 -13.07
N GLN A 178 10.40 12.41 -13.44
CA GLN A 178 9.21 11.71 -13.90
C GLN A 178 9.40 10.19 -13.80
N GLY A 179 8.31 9.45 -14.03
CA GLY A 179 8.30 8.00 -14.14
C GLY A 179 7.13 7.47 -14.96
N THR A 180 7.00 6.14 -14.96
CA THR A 180 5.91 5.41 -15.59
C THR A 180 5.07 4.73 -14.52
N LEU A 181 3.76 4.88 -14.61
CA LEU A 181 2.78 4.23 -13.75
C LEU A 181 2.04 3.17 -14.56
N GLU A 182 2.05 1.92 -14.07
CA GLU A 182 1.20 0.85 -14.55
C GLU A 182 0.22 0.44 -13.46
N VAL A 183 -1.02 0.17 -13.86
CA VAL A 183 -2.09 -0.26 -12.99
C VAL A 183 -2.60 -1.60 -13.48
N LEU A 184 -2.55 -2.60 -12.61
CA LEU A 184 -3.28 -3.86 -12.77
C LEU A 184 -4.57 -3.77 -11.96
N TRP A 185 -5.71 -3.75 -12.64
CA TRP A 185 -7.02 -3.66 -12.02
C TRP A 185 -7.58 -5.02 -11.60
N PRO A 186 -8.49 -5.06 -10.60
CA PRO A 186 -9.33 -6.23 -10.37
C PRO A 186 -10.06 -6.62 -11.65
N GLY A 187 -9.97 -7.88 -12.06
CA GLY A 187 -10.49 -8.35 -13.35
C GLY A 187 -9.42 -8.46 -14.45
N GLY A 188 -8.18 -8.03 -14.17
CA GLY A 188 -7.01 -8.31 -15.02
C GLY A 188 -6.71 -7.26 -16.08
N VAL A 189 -7.53 -6.21 -16.21
CA VAL A 189 -7.25 -5.08 -17.11
C VAL A 189 -5.97 -4.38 -16.66
N ARG A 190 -5.06 -4.13 -17.60
CA ARG A 190 -3.84 -3.36 -17.42
C ARG A 190 -3.90 -2.05 -18.18
N ASN A 191 -3.59 -0.96 -17.47
CA ASN A 191 -3.42 0.37 -18.06
C ASN A 191 -2.06 0.94 -17.66
N ARG A 192 -1.51 1.80 -18.51
CA ARG A 192 -0.20 2.42 -18.25
C ARG A 192 -0.22 3.89 -18.66
N LEU A 193 0.39 4.72 -17.83
CA LEU A 193 0.57 6.16 -18.04
C LEU A 193 2.06 6.50 -17.99
N TYR A 194 2.56 7.13 -19.05
CA TYR A 194 3.95 7.55 -19.14
C TYR A 194 4.12 9.02 -18.74
N ASN A 195 5.35 9.39 -18.40
CA ASN A 195 5.74 10.76 -18.06
C ASN A 195 4.88 11.33 -16.91
N VAL A 196 4.67 10.54 -15.86
CA VAL A 196 4.07 11.01 -14.61
C VAL A 196 5.11 11.86 -13.90
N ARG A 197 4.81 13.15 -13.68
CA ARG A 197 5.78 14.16 -13.28
C ARG A 197 6.01 14.12 -11.78
N ASN A 198 7.16 14.59 -11.32
CA ASN A 198 7.36 14.84 -9.90
C ASN A 198 6.35 15.86 -9.35
N PHE A 199 6.00 15.69 -8.08
CA PHE A 199 5.00 16.47 -7.35
C PHE A 199 3.60 16.40 -7.98
N GLU A 200 3.31 15.34 -8.73
CA GLU A 200 2.02 15.14 -9.37
C GLU A 200 1.07 14.35 -8.47
N ARG A 201 -0.15 14.86 -8.32
CA ARG A 201 -1.29 14.12 -7.78
C ARG A 201 -2.20 13.73 -8.93
N LEU A 202 -2.39 12.44 -9.10
CA LEU A 202 -3.05 11.87 -10.27
C LEU A 202 -4.27 11.06 -9.85
N LEU A 203 -5.43 11.39 -10.42
CA LEU A 203 -6.56 10.47 -10.47
C LEU A 203 -6.42 9.59 -11.72
N PHE A 204 -6.22 8.29 -11.53
CA PHE A 204 -6.08 7.32 -12.61
C PHE A 204 -7.39 6.54 -12.77
N PRO A 205 -8.18 6.78 -13.83
CA PRO A 205 -9.36 5.98 -14.10
C PRO A 205 -9.02 4.64 -14.72
N GLU A 206 -9.77 3.61 -14.37
CA GLU A 206 -9.81 2.38 -15.15
C GLU A 206 -10.21 2.71 -16.59
N ILE A 207 -9.41 2.27 -17.55
CA ILE A 207 -9.80 2.21 -18.96
C ILE A 207 -10.06 0.73 -19.21
N PRO A 208 -11.31 0.27 -19.42
CA PRO A 208 -11.67 -1.16 -19.54
C PRO A 208 -11.19 -1.81 -20.86
N CYS A 209 -10.00 -1.42 -21.33
CA CYS A 209 -9.32 -1.87 -22.53
C CYS A 209 -7.86 -2.18 -22.15
N SER A 210 -7.55 -3.47 -21.95
CA SER A 210 -6.21 -3.89 -21.54
C SER A 210 -5.19 -3.75 -22.69
N PHE A 211 -4.05 -3.11 -22.46
CA PHE A 211 -3.03 -2.93 -23.52
C PHE A 211 -2.35 -4.24 -23.95
N ASP A 212 -2.43 -5.28 -23.13
CA ASP A 212 -1.93 -6.65 -23.35
C ASP A 212 -3.07 -7.65 -23.64
N GLY A 213 -4.29 -7.14 -23.85
CA GLY A 213 -5.46 -7.97 -24.20
C GLY A 213 -5.42 -8.51 -25.62
N TYR A 214 -6.39 -9.38 -25.93
CA TYR A 214 -6.60 -9.86 -27.29
C TYR A 214 -7.38 -8.83 -28.12
N TRP A 215 -6.74 -8.26 -29.14
CA TRP A 215 -7.33 -7.30 -30.07
C TRP A 215 -7.15 -7.81 -31.50
N SER A 216 -8.19 -7.71 -32.32
CA SER A 216 -8.14 -8.14 -33.72
C SER A 216 -7.19 -7.28 -34.54
N ASN A 217 -7.05 -6.00 -34.17
CA ASN A 217 -6.12 -5.04 -34.75
C ASN A 217 -5.99 -3.82 -33.83
N ARG A 218 -5.01 -2.95 -34.14
CA ARG A 218 -4.75 -1.73 -33.40
C ARG A 218 -5.95 -0.76 -33.37
N LEU A 219 -6.72 -0.67 -34.45
CA LEU A 219 -7.86 0.25 -34.54
C LEU A 219 -8.98 -0.14 -33.56
N GLU A 220 -9.19 -1.43 -33.32
CA GLU A 220 -10.14 -1.93 -32.33
C GLU A 220 -9.75 -1.46 -30.91
N TYR A 221 -8.47 -1.60 -30.55
CA TYR A 221 -7.96 -1.11 -29.27
C TYR A 221 -8.10 0.41 -29.14
N GLU A 222 -7.66 1.16 -30.17
CA GLU A 222 -7.78 2.63 -30.21
C GLU A 222 -9.24 3.08 -30.02
N THR A 223 -10.18 2.41 -30.68
CA THR A 223 -11.61 2.72 -30.57
C THR A 223 -12.14 2.45 -29.16
N CYS A 224 -11.72 1.34 -28.53
CA CYS A 224 -12.10 1.02 -27.15
C CYS A 224 -11.61 2.12 -26.19
N VAL A 225 -10.32 2.50 -26.28
CA VAL A 225 -9.73 3.53 -25.43
C VAL A 225 -10.41 4.89 -25.63
N ASP A 226 -10.61 5.32 -26.89
CA ASP A 226 -11.26 6.60 -27.20
C ASP A 226 -12.71 6.66 -26.65
N THR A 227 -13.46 5.57 -26.80
CA THR A 227 -14.82 5.45 -26.26
C THR A 227 -14.82 5.55 -24.74
N ALA A 228 -13.97 4.76 -24.07
CA ALA A 228 -13.87 4.78 -22.61
C ALA A 228 -13.46 6.16 -22.08
N LEU A 229 -12.47 6.82 -22.69
CA LEU A 229 -12.06 8.17 -22.28
C LEU A 229 -13.16 9.20 -22.52
N THR A 230 -13.95 9.06 -23.59
CA THR A 230 -15.11 9.90 -23.86
C THR A 230 -16.18 9.74 -22.79
N ASP A 231 -16.50 8.52 -22.39
CA ASP A 231 -17.45 8.24 -21.30
C ASP A 231 -16.96 8.83 -19.96
N LEU A 232 -15.67 8.72 -19.67
CA LEU A 232 -15.06 9.29 -18.46
C LEU A 232 -15.08 10.82 -18.44
N VAL A 233 -14.95 11.46 -19.60
CA VAL A 233 -15.14 12.90 -19.74
C VAL A 233 -16.61 13.28 -19.52
N ASN A 234 -17.55 12.50 -20.08
CA ASN A 234 -18.98 12.79 -19.99
C ASN A 234 -19.51 12.63 -18.55
N THR A 235 -18.92 11.71 -17.77
CA THR A 235 -19.22 11.54 -16.34
C THR A 235 -18.53 12.58 -15.45
N GLY A 236 -17.59 13.35 -15.98
CA GLY A 236 -16.83 14.36 -15.24
C GLY A 236 -15.67 13.81 -14.41
N VAL A 237 -15.37 12.51 -14.50
CA VAL A 237 -14.25 11.87 -13.81
C VAL A 237 -12.91 12.27 -14.42
N LEU A 238 -12.85 12.35 -15.76
CA LEU A 238 -11.63 12.72 -16.47
C LEU A 238 -11.73 14.15 -17.04
N PRO A 239 -10.84 15.08 -16.66
CA PRO A 239 -10.76 16.38 -17.30
C PRO A 239 -10.40 16.27 -18.77
N ARG A 240 -11.06 17.03 -19.66
CA ARG A 240 -10.79 17.02 -21.12
C ARG A 240 -9.32 17.22 -21.49
N GLN A 241 -8.57 17.97 -20.68
CA GLN A 241 -7.15 18.25 -20.89
C GLN A 241 -6.25 17.00 -20.69
N GLN A 242 -6.71 16.01 -19.95
CA GLN A 242 -5.97 14.77 -19.67
C GLN A 242 -6.21 13.68 -20.74
N VAL A 243 -7.27 13.80 -21.55
CA VAL A 243 -7.65 12.78 -22.54
C VAL A 243 -6.50 12.41 -23.47
N SER A 244 -5.86 13.40 -24.09
CA SER A 244 -4.74 13.15 -25.00
C SER A 244 -3.59 12.44 -24.29
N ARG A 245 -3.30 12.80 -23.03
CA ARG A 245 -2.22 12.18 -22.26
C ARG A 245 -2.49 10.68 -21.99
N PHE A 246 -3.71 10.34 -21.58
CA PHE A 246 -4.11 8.96 -21.34
C PHE A 246 -4.18 8.16 -22.65
N PHE A 247 -4.76 8.73 -23.71
CA PHE A 247 -4.85 8.09 -25.01
C PHE A 247 -3.46 7.75 -25.57
N GLU A 248 -2.57 8.74 -25.67
CA GLU A 248 -1.21 8.52 -26.19
C GLU A 248 -0.42 7.50 -25.37
N SER A 249 -0.60 7.51 -24.04
CA SER A 249 0.03 6.52 -23.17
C SER A 249 -0.52 5.11 -23.39
N ALA A 250 -1.83 4.96 -23.53
CA ALA A 250 -2.47 3.69 -23.83
C ALA A 250 -1.98 3.12 -25.18
N ILE A 251 -1.93 3.95 -26.22
CA ILE A 251 -1.46 3.53 -27.55
C ILE A 251 0.02 3.14 -27.52
N ARG A 252 0.84 3.89 -26.79
CA ARG A 252 2.25 3.53 -26.57
C ARG A 252 2.37 2.18 -25.86
N ALA A 253 1.64 1.97 -24.77
CA ALA A 253 1.67 0.72 -24.00
C ALA A 253 1.27 -0.49 -24.86
N PHE A 254 0.23 -0.34 -25.69
CA PHE A 254 -0.19 -1.37 -26.64
C PHE A 254 0.92 -1.67 -27.67
N ASN A 255 1.52 -0.65 -28.29
CA ASN A 255 2.60 -0.90 -29.25
C ASN A 255 3.79 -1.61 -28.60
N GLU A 256 4.16 -1.25 -27.37
CA GLU A 256 5.24 -1.91 -26.62
C GLU A 256 4.88 -3.39 -26.31
N SER A 257 3.63 -3.68 -25.93
CA SER A 257 3.19 -5.06 -25.64
C SER A 257 3.23 -5.97 -26.87
N GLN A 258 3.00 -5.43 -28.07
CA GLN A 258 3.09 -6.21 -29.31
C GLN A 258 4.54 -6.55 -29.72
N THR A 259 5.53 -5.83 -29.20
CA THR A 259 6.94 -6.01 -29.57
C THR A 259 7.71 -6.99 -28.67
N VAL A 260 7.18 -7.32 -27.50
CA VAL A 260 7.80 -8.24 -26.55
C VAL A 260 7.11 -9.60 -26.67
N PRO A 261 7.74 -10.64 -27.25
CA PRO A 261 7.16 -11.97 -27.21
C PRO A 261 7.14 -12.49 -25.77
N GLU A 262 5.98 -12.96 -25.32
CA GLU A 262 5.78 -13.68 -24.06
C GLU A 262 6.86 -14.75 -23.83
N PRO A 263 7.49 -14.86 -22.64
CA PRO A 263 8.53 -15.86 -22.34
C PRO A 263 8.07 -17.33 -22.45
N SER A 264 6.78 -17.59 -22.69
CA SER A 264 6.18 -18.93 -22.64
C SER A 264 6.23 -19.73 -23.96
N THR A 265 6.85 -19.21 -25.04
CA THR A 265 6.89 -19.93 -26.34
C THR A 265 8.22 -20.68 -26.61
N ILE A 266 9.14 -20.77 -25.64
CA ILE A 266 10.34 -21.64 -25.74
C ILE A 266 10.10 -22.94 -24.96
N MET A 267 9.08 -23.72 -25.33
CA MET A 267 8.96 -25.12 -24.90
C MET A 267 8.10 -25.95 -25.85
N GLY A 268 8.34 -25.82 -27.17
CA GLY A 268 7.42 -26.39 -28.17
C GLY A 268 8.00 -26.92 -29.47
N LEU A 269 9.32 -26.92 -29.70
CA LEU A 269 9.91 -27.64 -30.84
C LEU A 269 11.18 -28.37 -30.42
N GLY A 270 11.05 -29.69 -30.32
CA GLY A 270 12.15 -30.60 -30.07
C GLY A 270 13.07 -30.73 -31.27
N ILE A 271 14.36 -30.95 -30.99
CA ILE A 271 15.22 -31.75 -31.85
C ILE A 271 15.71 -32.92 -31.00
N LEU A 272 15.11 -34.08 -31.27
CA LEU A 272 15.70 -35.40 -31.07
C LEU A 272 17.08 -35.42 -31.73
N LEU A 273 18.13 -35.77 -30.98
CA LEU A 273 19.25 -36.55 -31.50
C LEU A 273 19.93 -37.32 -30.36
N GLY A 274 19.78 -38.65 -30.38
CA GLY A 274 20.86 -39.57 -30.02
C GLY A 274 20.94 -40.08 -28.58
N LEU A 275 20.10 -41.06 -28.24
CA LEU A 275 20.46 -42.09 -27.25
C LEU A 275 21.67 -42.88 -27.74
N GLY A 276 22.81 -42.73 -27.06
CA GLY A 276 24.01 -43.54 -27.22
C GLY A 276 24.42 -44.14 -25.87
N TYR A 277 24.16 -45.44 -25.73
CA TYR A 277 24.45 -46.28 -24.57
C TYR A 277 25.97 -46.52 -24.36
N LEU A 278 26.35 -46.73 -23.10
CA LEU A 278 27.44 -47.60 -22.58
C LEU A 278 28.95 -47.23 -22.68
N SER A 279 29.53 -47.06 -21.48
CA SER A 279 30.62 -47.88 -20.89
C SER A 279 32.02 -47.25 -20.71
N ARG A 280 32.42 -47.23 -19.41
CA ARG A 280 33.76 -47.38 -18.80
C ARG A 280 34.99 -46.73 -19.46
N LYS A 281 35.70 -45.94 -18.65
CA LYS A 281 36.97 -46.38 -18.03
C LYS A 281 37.42 -45.47 -16.88
N HIS A 282 37.78 -46.11 -15.77
CA HIS A 282 38.83 -45.63 -14.86
C HIS A 282 40.10 -45.35 -15.68
N ASP A 283 40.86 -44.32 -15.32
CA ASP A 283 42.29 -44.42 -15.03
C ASP A 283 42.79 -43.10 -14.39
N ASN A 284 43.38 -43.27 -13.20
CA ASN A 284 44.28 -42.42 -12.38
C ASN A 284 43.88 -40.98 -11.99
#